data_AF-A0A1Z1SP75-F1
#
_entry.id   AF-A0A1Z1SP75-F1
#
_cell.length_a   1.000
_cell.length_b   1.000
_cell.length_c   1.000
_cell.angle_alpha   90.00
_cell.angle_beta   90.00
_cell.angle_gamma   90.00
#
_symmetry.space_group_name_H-M   'P 1'
#
loop_
_entity.id
_entity.type
_entity.pdbx_description
1 polymer ?
#
loop_
_entity_poly.entity_id
_entity_poly.type
_entity_poly.pdbx_seq_one_letter_code
_entity_poly.pdbx_strand_id
1 'polypeptide(L)'
;MNQHNITIEARFCPEILERILRVIRHRGFHICSMNMNITESNYINLALTVSSQRPVDLLCSQLTKLADVAGIQVLHQQQKEKLQFISALSAM
;
A
#
# COMPACT_ATOMS: atom_id res chain seq x y z
N MET A 1 -10.95 -9.97 -3.83
CA MET A 1 -10.27 -8.66 -3.66
C MET A 1 -8.86 -8.96 -3.23
N ASN A 2 -7.86 -8.39 -3.92
CA ASN A 2 -6.46 -8.63 -3.59
C ASN A 2 -6.02 -7.62 -2.53
N GLN A 3 -5.25 -8.09 -1.56
CA GLN A 3 -4.66 -7.24 -0.53
C GLN A 3 -3.21 -6.94 -0.90
N HIS A 4 -2.79 -5.71 -0.67
CA HIS A 4 -1.44 -5.23 -0.93
C HIS A 4 -0.96 -4.46 0.29
N ASN A 5 0.26 -4.77 0.71
CA ASN A 5 0.96 -4.03 1.75
C ASN A 5 1.84 -2.98 1.06
N ILE A 6 1.63 -1.72 1.43
CA ILE A 6 2.29 -0.56 0.84
C ILE A 6 2.95 0.23 1.96
N THR A 7 4.20 0.58 1.77
CA THR A 7 4.92 1.53 2.63
C THR A 7 5.16 2.80 1.82
N ILE A 8 4.83 3.95 2.41
CA ILE A 8 4.99 5.27 1.80
C ILE A 8 5.88 6.10 2.70
N GLU A 9 6.94 6.66 2.12
CA GLU A 9 7.75 7.69 2.74
C GLU A 9 7.38 9.03 2.13
N ALA A 10 7.08 10.02 2.97
CA ALA A 10 6.72 11.36 2.52
C ALA A 10 7.23 12.43 3.49
N ARG A 11 7.47 13.64 2.98
CA ARG A 11 7.77 14.81 3.81
C ARG A 11 6.59 15.11 4.73
N PHE A 12 6.86 15.43 5.99
CA PHE A 12 5.82 15.85 6.91
C PHE A 12 5.27 17.23 6.52
N CYS A 13 4.00 17.25 6.12
CA CYS A 13 3.19 18.44 5.95
C CYS A 13 1.82 18.17 6.59
N PRO A 14 1.14 19.16 7.21
CA PRO A 14 -0.12 18.93 7.91
C PRO A 14 -1.19 18.19 7.05
N GLU A 15 -1.21 18.44 5.75
CA GLU A 15 -2.17 17.87 4.81
C GLU A 15 -1.75 16.56 4.13
N ILE A 16 -0.50 16.08 4.32
CA ILE A 16 0.02 14.99 3.46
C ILE A 16 -0.71 13.66 3.70
N LEU A 17 -1.04 13.36 4.96
CA LEU A 17 -1.81 12.17 5.30
C LEU A 17 -3.17 12.23 4.60
N GLU A 18 -3.90 13.34 4.76
CA GLU A 18 -5.21 13.52 4.13
C GLU A 18 -5.14 13.41 2.60
N ARG A 19 -4.11 13.98 1.96
CA ARG A 19 -3.89 13.89 0.51
C ARG A 19 -3.66 12.44 0.06
N ILE A 20 -2.84 11.67 0.79
CA ILE A 20 -2.61 10.24 0.51
C ILE A 20 -3.92 9.46 0.65
N LEU A 21 -4.62 9.60 1.77
CA LEU A 21 -5.88 8.89 2.02
C LEU A 21 -6.96 9.25 1.00
N ARG A 22 -7.00 10.52 0.59
CA ARG A 22 -7.89 11.01 -0.47
C ARG A 22 -7.59 10.31 -1.80
N VAL A 23 -6.33 10.20 -2.21
CA VAL A 23 -5.94 9.48 -3.44
C VAL A 23 -6.35 8.01 -3.36
N ILE A 24 -6.04 7.31 -2.27
CA ILE A 24 -6.39 5.89 -2.08
C ILE A 24 -7.90 5.68 -2.26
N ARG A 25 -8.72 6.47 -1.57
CA ARG A 25 -10.18 6.40 -1.66
C ARG A 25 -10.71 6.72 -3.06
N HIS A 26 -10.25 7.80 -3.69
CA HIS A 26 -10.71 8.18 -5.03
C HIS A 26 -10.28 7.21 -6.13
N ARG A 27 -9.26 6.40 -5.89
CA ARG A 27 -8.84 5.33 -6.82
C ARG A 27 -9.58 4.02 -6.60
N GLY A 28 -10.52 3.96 -5.65
CA GLY A 28 -11.31 2.76 -5.38
C GLY A 28 -10.52 1.68 -4.66
N PHE A 29 -9.62 2.10 -3.75
CA PHE A 29 -8.92 1.21 -2.84
C PHE A 29 -9.51 1.38 -1.44
N HIS A 30 -9.73 0.27 -0.75
CA HIS A 30 -10.15 0.25 0.64
C HIS A 30 -8.92 0.12 1.54
N ILE A 31 -8.86 0.89 2.61
CA ILE A 31 -7.81 0.79 3.61
C ILE A 31 -8.25 -0.24 4.65
N CYS A 32 -7.47 -1.30 4.82
CA CYS A 32 -7.72 -2.36 5.80
C CYS A 32 -6.98 -2.10 7.11
N SER A 33 -5.75 -1.58 7.03
CA SER A 33 -4.94 -1.22 8.19
C SER A 33 -4.02 -0.06 7.82
N MET A 34 -3.63 0.71 8.84
CA MET A 34 -2.75 1.85 8.70
C MET A 34 -1.91 2.00 9.96
N ASN A 35 -0.61 2.20 9.79
CA ASN A 35 0.30 2.61 10.83
C ASN A 35 1.15 3.77 10.31
N MET A 36 1.31 4.81 11.11
CA MET A 36 2.02 6.02 10.75
C MET A 36 3.03 6.36 11.84
N ASN A 37 4.27 6.59 11.43
CA ASN A 37 5.34 7.04 12.30
C ASN A 37 5.95 8.31 11.73
N ILE A 38 6.27 9.26 12.62
CA ILE A 38 7.05 10.45 12.27
C ILE A 38 8.51 10.13 12.62
N THR A 39 9.40 10.39 11.67
CA THR A 39 10.85 10.24 11.84
C THR A 39 11.47 11.53 12.39
N GLU A 40 12.67 11.43 12.96
CA GLU A 40 13.42 12.59 13.46
C GLU A 40 13.74 13.63 12.36
N SER A 41 13.77 13.20 11.09
CA SER A 41 14.07 14.04 9.93
C SER A 41 12.86 14.79 9.35
N ASN A 42 11.73 14.90 10.07
CA ASN A 42 10.46 15.45 9.56
C ASN A 42 9.92 14.72 8.32
N TYR A 43 10.14 13.41 8.22
CA TYR A 43 9.44 12.54 7.27
C TYR A 43 8.41 11.68 8.00
N ILE A 44 7.38 11.30 7.28
CA ILE A 44 6.41 10.30 7.70
C ILE A 44 6.72 8.98 7.01
N ASN A 45 6.62 7.90 7.77
CA ASN A 45 6.59 6.54 7.25
C ASN A 45 5.20 5.99 7.50
N LEU A 46 4.49 5.69 6.42
CA LEU A 46 3.11 5.25 6.41
C LEU A 46 3.02 3.84 5.85
N ALA A 47 2.77 2.87 6.72
CA ALA A 47 2.51 1.48 6.35
C ALA A 47 1.00 1.24 6.25
N LEU A 48 0.55 0.73 5.12
CA LEU A 48 -0.86 0.54 4.79
C LEU A 48 -1.08 -0.87 4.26
N THR A 49 -2.15 -1.52 4.70
CA THR A 49 -2.74 -2.63 3.94
C THR A 49 -3.94 -2.09 3.19
N VAL A 50 -3.93 -2.19 1.86
CA VAL A 50 -5.05 -1.80 1.00
C VAL A 50 -5.64 -2.99 0.28
N SER A 51 -6.93 -2.94 -0.02
CA SER A 51 -7.62 -3.96 -0.83
C SER A 51 -8.37 -3.33 -2.00
N SER A 52 -8.27 -3.98 -3.16
CA SER A 52 -8.99 -3.55 -4.37
C SER A 52 -9.13 -4.71 -5.36
N GLN A 53 -9.98 -4.51 -6.37
CA GLN A 53 -9.97 -5.30 -7.61
C GLN A 53 -9.00 -4.71 -8.65
N ARG A 54 -8.58 -3.45 -8.46
CA ARG A 54 -7.70 -2.74 -9.39
C ARG A 54 -6.23 -3.09 -9.12
N PRO A 55 -5.37 -3.06 -10.15
CA PRO A 55 -3.92 -3.23 -9.98
C PRO A 55 -3.33 -2.15 -9.07
N VAL A 56 -2.49 -2.56 -8.12
CA VAL A 56 -1.83 -1.66 -7.18
C VAL A 56 -0.92 -0.64 -7.86
N ASP A 57 -0.39 -0.94 -9.04
CA ASP A 57 0.45 -0.02 -9.84
C ASP A 57 -0.29 1.28 -10.20
N LEU A 58 -1.62 1.20 -10.41
CA LEU A 58 -2.45 2.39 -10.65
C LEU A 58 -2.57 3.27 -9.41
N LEU A 59 -2.52 2.69 -8.21
CA LEU A 59 -2.47 3.47 -6.98
C LEU A 59 -1.09 4.09 -6.79
N CYS A 60 -0.03 3.30 -6.95
CA CYS A 60 1.36 3.76 -6.83
C CYS A 60 1.63 4.93 -7.76
N SER A 61 1.33 4.80 -9.06
CA SER A 61 1.52 5.87 -10.04
C SER A 61 0.78 7.17 -9.74
N GLN A 62 -0.27 7.13 -8.91
CA GLN A 62 -1.04 8.31 -8.52
C GLN A 62 -0.49 8.94 -7.25
N LEU A 63 -0.01 8.11 -6.32
CA LEU A 63 0.66 8.57 -5.11
C LEU A 63 2.03 9.20 -5.43
N THR A 64 2.78 8.68 -6.41
CA THR A 64 4.07 9.26 -6.84
C THR A 64 3.92 10.66 -7.44
N LYS A 65 2.71 11.07 -7.84
CA LYS A 65 2.44 12.44 -8.34
C LYS A 65 2.34 13.48 -7.22
N LEU A 66 2.20 13.05 -5.97
CA LEU A 66 2.24 13.96 -4.84
C LEU A 66 3.69 14.39 -4.61
N ALA A 67 3.98 15.68 -4.78
CA ALA A 67 5.33 16.22 -4.66
C ALA A 67 6.01 15.91 -3.30
N ASP A 68 5.20 15.73 -2.26
CA ASP A 68 5.67 15.45 -0.91
C ASP A 68 5.98 13.96 -0.68
N VAL A 69 5.59 13.07 -1.60
CA VAL A 69 5.90 11.63 -1.50
C VAL A 69 7.30 11.37 -2.03
N ALA A 70 8.19 10.89 -1.15
CA ALA A 70 9.58 10.59 -1.45
C ALA A 70 9.80 9.16 -1.96
N GLY A 71 8.99 8.21 -1.48
CA GLY A 71 9.16 6.80 -1.83
C GLY A 71 7.91 5.97 -1.61
N ILE A 72 7.72 4.95 -2.44
CA ILE A 72 6.63 3.97 -2.31
C ILE A 72 7.22 2.58 -2.53
N GLN A 73 6.93 1.67 -1.60
CA GLN A 73 7.31 0.26 -1.70
C GLN A 73 6.07 -0.61 -1.60
N VAL A 74 5.91 -1.56 -2.53
CA VAL A 74 4.83 -2.54 -2.51
C VAL A 74 5.41 -3.89 -2.14
N LEU A 75 5.04 -4.37 -0.96
CA LEU A 75 5.33 -5.72 -0.52
C LEU A 75 4.38 -6.66 -1.25
N HIS A 76 4.87 -7.29 -2.32
CA HIS A 76 4.13 -8.31 -3.04
C HIS A 76 3.97 -9.54 -2.15
N GLN A 77 2.74 -9.85 -1.75
CA GLN A 77 2.40 -11.18 -1.23
C GLN A 77 2.37 -12.18 -2.40
N GLN A 78 3.54 -12.48 -2.98
CA GLN A 78 3.72 -13.75 -3.67
C GLN A 78 3.70 -14.82 -2.58
N GLN A 79 2.59 -15.57 -2.46
CA GLN A 79 2.46 -16.90 -1.80
C GLN A 79 1.12 -17.05 -1.05
N LYS A 80 0.01 -17.13 -1.78
CA LYS A 80 -1.14 -17.91 -1.29
C LYS A 80 -1.64 -18.97 -2.27
N GLU A 81 -1.28 -18.87 -3.55
CA GLU A 81 -1.67 -19.88 -4.56
C GLU A 81 -0.71 -21.08 -4.64
N LYS A 82 0.59 -20.91 -4.32
CA LYS A 82 1.55 -22.03 -4.37
C LYS A 82 1.38 -23.05 -3.24
N LEU A 83 0.85 -22.64 -2.08
CA LEU A 83 0.59 -23.56 -0.96
C LEU A 83 -0.66 -24.43 -1.17
N GLN A 84 -1.66 -23.97 -1.94
CA GLN A 84 -2.85 -24.80 -2.23
C GLN A 84 -2.60 -25.85 -3.33
N PHE A 85 -1.69 -25.56 -4.27
CA PHE A 85 -1.34 -26.52 -5.32
C PHE A 85 -0.56 -27.72 -4.79
N ILE A 86 0.33 -27.52 -3.81
CA ILE A 86 1.13 -28.61 -3.20
C ILE A 86 0.26 -29.47 -2.27
N SER A 87 -0.68 -28.89 -1.52
CA SER A 87 -1.60 -29.66 -0.68
C SER A 87 -2.57 -30.53 -1.48
N ALA A 88 -2.98 -30.09 -2.67
CA ALA A 88 -3.86 -30.86 -3.55
C ALA A 88 -3.15 -32.05 -4.21
N LEU A 89 -1.85 -31.91 -4.53
CA LEU A 89 -1.08 -32.99 -5.18
C LEU A 89 -0.67 -34.11 -4.21
N SER A 90 -0.58 -33.81 -2.91
CA SER A 90 -0.22 -34.80 -1.88
C SER A 90 -1.43 -35.58 -1.35
N ALA A 91 -2.64 -35.26 -1.81
CA ALA A 91 -3.90 -35.88 -1.41
C ALA A 91 -4.53 -36.75 -2.52
N MET A 92 -3.81 -36.96 -3.63
CA MET A 92 -4.10 -37.95 -4.68
C MET A 92 -3.04 -39.04 -4.62
#